data_AF-A0A9D5GLS3-F1
#
_entry.id   AF-A0A9D5GLS3-F1
#
_cell.length_a   1.000
_cell.length_b   1.000
_cell.length_c   1.000
_cell.angle_alpha   90.00
_cell.angle_beta   90.00
_cell.angle_gamma   90.00
#
_symmetry.space_group_name_H-M   'P 1'
#
loop_
_entity.id
_entity.type
_entity.pdbx_description
1 polymer ?
#
loop_
_entity_poly.entity_id
_entity_poly.type
_entity_poly.pdbx_seq_one_letter_code
_entity_poly.pdbx_strand_id
1 'polypeptide(L)'
;MKPQLEPCKEFDVLAIEMDSVYKKALIDHRGDQLLVKRIKASQVKWIGYRNSYINSLYTEHESKYGDTHKDCRCTELNNMQRFRIDQLKKWLDGSCGNSKCLDSRNSLKNEES
;
A
#
# COMPACT_ATOMS: atom_id res chain seq x y z
N MET A 1 -8.96 26.04 -1.85
CA MET A 1 -9.28 24.95 -0.91
C MET A 1 -9.76 23.77 -1.74
N LYS A 2 -9.06 22.63 -1.74
CA LYS A 2 -9.61 21.43 -2.41
C LYS A 2 -10.82 20.97 -1.60
N PRO A 3 -11.97 20.65 -2.21
CA PRO A 3 -13.09 20.10 -1.47
C PRO A 3 -12.64 18.79 -0.81
N GLN A 4 -12.89 18.69 0.49
CA GLN A 4 -12.60 17.49 1.26
C GLN A 4 -13.69 16.47 0.92
N LEU A 5 -13.27 15.29 0.44
CA LEU A 5 -14.20 14.18 0.17
C LEU A 5 -14.66 13.59 1.50
N GLU A 6 -15.87 13.06 1.52
CA GLU A 6 -16.31 12.19 2.62
C GLU A 6 -15.30 11.04 2.80
N PRO A 7 -14.92 10.66 4.04
CA PRO A 7 -13.80 9.74 4.28
C PRO A 7 -13.88 8.44 3.48
N CYS A 8 -15.06 7.83 3.38
CA CYS A 8 -15.22 6.59 2.62
C CYS A 8 -15.15 6.79 1.10
N LYS A 9 -15.58 7.95 0.58
CA LYS A 9 -15.39 8.28 -0.85
C LYS A 9 -13.91 8.50 -1.16
N GLU A 10 -13.18 9.12 -0.25
CA GLU A 10 -11.74 9.25 -0.36
C GLU A 10 -11.04 7.88 -0.34
N PHE A 11 -11.52 6.94 0.49
CA PHE A 11 -11.00 5.59 0.51
C PHE A 11 -11.11 4.89 -0.84
N ASP A 12 -12.25 5.00 -1.52
CA ASP A 12 -12.45 4.43 -2.85
C ASP A 12 -11.47 5.02 -3.87
N VAL A 13 -11.24 6.34 -3.82
CA VAL A 13 -10.27 7.03 -4.69
C VAL A 13 -8.84 6.54 -4.42
N LEU A 14 -8.44 6.44 -3.15
CA LEU A 14 -7.11 5.94 -2.77
C LEU A 14 -6.94 4.43 -3.04
N ALA A 15 -8.02 3.65 -3.07
CA ALA A 15 -8.00 2.26 -3.49
C ALA A 15 -7.61 2.15 -4.98
N ILE A 16 -8.20 3.00 -5.83
CA ILE A 16 -7.86 3.09 -7.26
C ILE A 16 -6.41 3.56 -7.44
N GLU A 17 -5.96 4.59 -6.71
CA GLU A 17 -4.58 5.06 -6.79
C GLU A 17 -3.59 3.95 -6.41
N MET A 18 -3.82 3.25 -5.29
CA MET A 18 -2.92 2.17 -4.86
C MET A 18 -2.85 1.04 -5.89
N ASP A 19 -3.99 0.64 -6.47
CA ASP A 19 -3.99 -0.40 -7.51
C ASP A 19 -3.21 0.05 -8.76
N SER A 20 -3.37 1.31 -9.17
CA SER A 20 -2.61 1.89 -10.27
C SER A 20 -1.09 1.87 -10.01
N VAL A 21 -0.66 2.39 -8.85
CA VAL A 21 0.77 2.41 -8.47
C VAL A 21 1.33 0.99 -8.32
N TYR A 22 0.57 0.08 -7.73
CA TYR A 22 0.94 -1.32 -7.60
C TYR A 22 1.14 -1.99 -8.97
N LYS A 23 0.18 -1.84 -9.89
CA LYS A 23 0.30 -2.38 -11.25
C LYS A 23 1.50 -1.80 -11.98
N LYS A 24 1.74 -0.50 -11.86
CA LYS A 24 2.91 0.15 -12.45
C LYS A 24 4.21 -0.46 -11.91
N ALA A 25 4.32 -0.64 -10.58
CA ALA A 25 5.49 -1.28 -9.98
C ALA A 25 5.70 -2.71 -10.50
N LEU A 26 4.63 -3.49 -10.72
CA LEU A 26 4.78 -4.83 -11.30
C LEU A 26 5.25 -4.80 -12.77
N ILE A 27 4.78 -3.83 -13.56
CA ILE A 27 5.13 -3.69 -14.98
C ILE A 27 6.59 -3.25 -15.13
N ASP A 28 7.03 -2.26 -14.36
CA ASP A 28 8.39 -1.72 -14.42
C ASP A 28 9.43 -2.78 -14.01
N HIS A 29 9.04 -3.71 -13.11
CA HIS A 29 9.89 -4.79 -12.62
C HIS A 29 9.61 -6.16 -13.27
N ARG A 30 8.86 -6.22 -14.39
CA ARG A 30 8.43 -7.49 -15.03
C ARG A 30 9.57 -8.45 -15.41
N GLY A 31 10.79 -7.94 -15.57
CA GLY A 31 11.98 -8.73 -15.86
C GLY A 31 12.55 -9.47 -14.64
N ASP A 32 12.22 -9.05 -13.42
CA ASP A 32 12.67 -9.66 -12.17
C ASP A 32 11.50 -10.42 -11.52
N GLN A 33 11.37 -11.70 -11.88
CA GLN A 33 10.26 -12.55 -11.43
C GLN A 33 10.23 -12.75 -9.92
N LEU A 34 11.40 -12.80 -9.26
CA LEU A 34 11.47 -12.99 -7.81
C LEU A 34 11.08 -11.70 -7.08
N LEU A 35 11.50 -10.54 -7.57
CA LEU A 35 11.03 -9.25 -7.06
C LEU A 35 9.52 -9.10 -7.23
N VAL A 36 8.97 -9.37 -8.41
CA VAL A 36 7.52 -9.34 -8.67
C VAL A 36 6.77 -10.26 -7.71
N LYS A 37 7.25 -11.49 -7.51
CA LYS A 37 6.66 -12.44 -6.55
C LYS A 37 6.66 -11.88 -5.12
N ARG A 38 7.76 -11.24 -4.70
CA ARG A 38 7.90 -10.63 -3.36
C ARG A 38 6.99 -9.41 -3.18
N ILE A 39 6.88 -8.54 -4.18
CA ILE A 39 5.97 -7.38 -4.17
C ILE A 39 4.52 -7.85 -4.00
N LYS A 40 4.09 -8.84 -4.82
CA LYS A 40 2.76 -9.47 -4.72
C LYS A 40 2.50 -10.04 -3.32
N ALA A 41 3.43 -10.83 -2.78
CA ALA A 41 3.30 -11.41 -1.45
C ALA A 41 3.20 -10.34 -0.35
N SER A 42 4.02 -9.29 -0.44
CA SER A 42 3.97 -8.17 0.52
C SER A 42 2.62 -7.45 0.51
N GLN A 43 2.03 -7.26 -0.67
CA GLN A 43 0.75 -6.57 -0.83
C GLN A 43 -0.40 -7.38 -0.19
N VAL A 44 -0.43 -8.69 -0.41
CA VAL A 44 -1.42 -9.58 0.21
C VAL A 44 -1.31 -9.55 1.74
N LYS A 45 -0.09 -9.64 2.27
CA LYS A 45 0.13 -9.58 3.74
C LYS A 45 -0.24 -8.22 4.32
N TRP A 46 0.05 -7.15 3.61
CA TRP A 46 -0.33 -5.80 4.03
C TRP A 46 -1.85 -5.63 4.11
N ILE A 47 -2.63 -6.16 3.15
CA ILE A 47 -4.10 -6.14 3.22
C ILE A 47 -4.61 -6.87 4.48
N GLY A 48 -4.03 -8.04 4.79
CA GLY A 48 -4.36 -8.78 6.00
C GLY A 48 -4.05 -8.01 7.29
N TYR A 49 -2.88 -7.37 7.35
CA TYR A 49 -2.50 -6.49 8.45
C TYR A 49 -3.46 -5.31 8.60
N ARG A 50 -3.75 -4.58 7.50
CA ARG A 50 -4.67 -3.45 7.49
C ARG A 50 -6.02 -3.81 8.09
N ASN A 51 -6.62 -4.90 7.61
CA ASN A 51 -7.93 -5.33 8.09
C ASN A 51 -7.88 -5.68 9.58
N SER A 52 -6.83 -6.39 10.03
CA SER A 52 -6.65 -6.76 11.44
C SER A 52 -6.44 -5.54 12.34
N TYR A 53 -5.66 -4.58 11.87
CA TYR A 53 -5.37 -3.34 12.60
C TYR A 53 -6.62 -2.47 12.75
N ILE A 54 -7.38 -2.25 11.68
CA ILE A 54 -8.66 -1.53 11.75
C ILE A 54 -9.62 -2.23 12.73
N ASN A 55 -9.72 -3.55 12.67
CA ASN A 55 -10.57 -4.29 13.61
C ASN A 55 -10.07 -4.23 15.06
N SER A 56 -8.76 -4.05 15.30
CA SER A 56 -8.23 -3.83 16.65
C SER A 56 -8.48 -2.43 17.20
N LEU A 57 -8.60 -1.42 16.34
CA LEU A 57 -8.92 -0.05 16.74
C LEU A 57 -10.42 0.10 17.06
N TYR A 58 -11.26 -0.62 16.32
CA TYR A 58 -12.71 -0.50 16.37
C TYR A 58 -13.32 -1.84 16.79
N THR A 59 -13.23 -2.12 18.09
CA THR A 59 -13.63 -3.39 18.73
C THR A 59 -15.12 -3.45 19.08
N GLU A 60 -15.79 -2.31 19.16
CA GLU A 60 -17.21 -2.24 19.48
C GLU A 60 -18.10 -2.33 18.23
N HIS A 61 -19.29 -2.90 18.39
CA HIS A 61 -20.24 -3.07 17.29
C HIS A 61 -20.63 -1.72 16.68
N GLU A 62 -20.65 -1.66 15.34
CA GLU A 62 -21.07 -0.49 14.55
C GLU A 62 -22.44 0.06 15.01
N SER A 63 -23.30 -0.82 15.53
CA SER A 63 -24.64 -0.48 16.06
C SER A 63 -24.63 0.48 17.26
N LYS A 64 -23.53 0.61 18.00
CA LYS A 64 -23.43 1.49 19.18
C LYS A 64 -23.02 2.93 18.84
N TYR A 65 -22.37 3.14 17.69
CA TYR A 65 -21.78 4.44 17.32
C TYR A 65 -22.26 4.99 15.97
N GLY A 66 -23.08 4.23 15.23
CA GLY A 66 -23.74 4.71 14.01
C GLY A 66 -22.76 5.20 12.94
N ASP A 67 -23.16 6.22 12.18
CA ASP A 67 -22.39 6.73 11.03
C ASP A 67 -21.01 7.29 11.39
N THR A 68 -20.84 7.85 12.60
CA THR A 68 -19.54 8.35 13.09
C THR A 68 -18.50 7.23 13.14
N HIS A 69 -18.92 6.00 13.44
CA HIS A 69 -18.02 4.84 13.46
C HIS A 69 -17.47 4.54 12.06
N LYS A 70 -18.32 4.65 11.05
CA LYS A 70 -17.97 4.36 9.65
C LYS A 70 -16.97 5.37 9.12
N ASP A 71 -17.17 6.65 9.38
CA ASP A 71 -16.26 7.72 8.93
C ASP A 71 -14.90 7.65 9.63
N CYS A 72 -14.86 7.30 10.92
CA CYS A 72 -13.60 7.05 11.62
C CYS A 72 -12.83 5.87 11.00
N ARG A 73 -13.50 4.74 10.74
CA ARG A 73 -12.88 3.59 10.07
C ARG A 73 -12.31 3.96 8.70
N CYS A 74 -13.08 4.70 7.90
CA CYS A 74 -12.64 5.15 6.58
C CYS A 74 -11.46 6.13 6.66
N THR A 75 -11.45 7.01 7.67
CA THR A 75 -10.32 7.91 7.91
C THR A 75 -9.03 7.13 8.16
N GLU A 76 -9.07 6.09 9.00
CA GLU A 76 -7.87 5.29 9.24
C GLU A 76 -7.48 4.39 8.07
N LEU A 77 -8.47 3.88 7.33
CA LEU A 77 -8.21 3.23 6.05
C LEU A 77 -7.48 4.17 5.08
N ASN A 78 -7.87 5.44 4.99
CA ASN A 78 -7.20 6.43 4.14
C ASN A 78 -5.75 6.65 4.54
N ASN A 79 -5.49 6.81 5.84
CA ASN A 79 -4.12 6.98 6.36
C ASN A 79 -3.24 5.78 5.99
N MET A 80 -3.72 4.56 6.24
CA MET A 80 -3.00 3.35 5.86
C MET A 80 -2.75 3.26 4.36
N GLN A 81 -3.75 3.62 3.55
CA GLN A 81 -3.67 3.58 2.09
C GLN A 81 -2.63 4.56 1.56
N ARG A 82 -2.58 5.79 2.09
CA ARG A 82 -1.58 6.81 1.74
C ARG A 82 -0.15 6.33 2.05
N PHE A 83 0.07 5.80 3.25
CA PHE A 83 1.37 5.23 3.61
C PHE A 83 1.79 4.10 2.68
N ARG A 84 0.85 3.23 2.29
CA ARG A 84 1.16 2.13 1.39
C ARG A 84 1.46 2.61 -0.03
N ILE A 85 0.73 3.59 -0.53
CA ILE A 85 1.01 4.24 -1.82
C ILE A 85 2.44 4.79 -1.83
N ASP A 86 2.86 5.49 -0.77
CA ASP A 86 4.21 6.04 -0.69
C ASP A 86 5.29 4.95 -0.63
N GLN A 87 5.02 3.85 0.09
CA GLN A 87 5.89 2.67 0.06
C GLN A 87 5.99 2.05 -1.32
N LEU A 88 4.88 1.98 -2.07
CA LEU A 88 4.85 1.44 -3.44
C LEU A 88 5.58 2.36 -4.42
N LYS A 89 5.46 3.68 -4.28
CA LYS A 89 6.18 4.69 -5.09
C LYS A 89 7.71 4.57 -4.96
N LYS A 90 8.24 4.17 -3.80
CA LYS A 90 9.68 3.87 -3.62
C LYS A 90 10.20 2.71 -4.49
N TRP A 91 9.33 1.88 -5.04
CA TRP A 91 9.71 0.87 -6.04
C TRP A 91 9.78 1.44 -7.46
N LEU A 92 9.11 2.56 -7.71
CA LEU A 92 9.15 3.29 -8.99
C LEU A 92 10.36 4.23 -9.06
N ASP A 93 10.66 4.91 -7.96
CA ASP A 93 11.69 5.96 -7.94
C ASP A 93 13.13 5.41 -7.87
N GLY A 94 13.30 4.10 -7.67
CA GLY A 94 14.61 3.47 -7.49
C GLY A 94 15.38 4.03 -6.28
N SER A 95 14.73 4.72 -5.35
CA SER A 95 15.40 5.44 -4.26
C SER A 95 15.66 4.50 -3.08
N CYS A 96 16.84 3.86 -3.09
CA CYS A 96 17.48 3.41 -1.87
C CYS A 96 18.66 4.34 -1.63
N GLY A 97 18.65 5.04 -0.50
CA GLY A 97 19.55 6.17 -0.18
C GLY A 97 21.05 5.85 -0.09
N ASN A 98 21.50 4.67 -0.53
CA ASN A 98 22.90 4.34 -0.77
C ASN A 98 23.01 3.18 -1.80
N SER A 99 24.15 3.10 -2.49
CA SER A 99 24.42 2.08 -3.52
C SER A 99 24.32 0.65 -3.00
N LYS A 100 24.77 0.39 -1.76
CA LYS A 100 24.73 -0.95 -1.15
C LYS A 100 23.31 -1.50 -0.98
N CYS A 101 22.33 -0.65 -0.63
CA CYS A 101 20.94 -1.07 -0.55
C CYS A 101 20.30 -1.27 -1.93
N LEU A 102 20.77 -0.56 -2.96
CA LEU A 102 20.35 -0.82 -4.34
C LEU A 102 20.90 -2.16 -4.84
N ASP A 103 22.18 -2.44 -4.57
CA ASP A 103 22.84 -3.68 -4.96
C ASP A 103 22.19 -4.90 -4.28
N SER A 104 21.86 -4.80 -2.98
CA SER A 104 21.12 -5.86 -2.26
C SER A 104 19.67 -6.05 -2.76
N ARG A 105 19.04 -5.01 -3.33
CA ARG A 105 17.72 -5.12 -3.98
C ARG A 105 17.79 -5.64 -5.42
N ASN A 106 18.94 -5.48 -6.09
CA ASN A 106 19.18 -5.83 -7.50
C ASN A 106 20.03 -7.11 -7.69
N SER A 107 20.49 -7.75 -6.60
CA SER A 107 21.48 -8.83 -6.60
C SER A 107 21.05 -10.14 -7.27
N LEU A 108 19.89 -10.18 -7.94
CA LEU A 108 19.49 -11.29 -8.79
C LEU A 108 19.91 -11.13 -10.26
N LYS A 109 20.57 -10.02 -10.63
CA LYS A 109 20.98 -9.77 -12.01
C LYS A 109 22.37 -10.31 -12.39
N ASN A 110 23.17 -10.81 -11.44
CA ASN A 110 24.57 -11.17 -11.71
C ASN A 110 24.98 -12.56 -11.18
N GLU A 111 24.23 -13.61 -11.52
CA GLU A 111 24.71 -15.01 -11.36
C GLU A 111 24.69 -15.82 -12.68
N GLU A 112 24.59 -15.17 -13.84
CA GLU A 112 24.86 -15.82 -15.14
C GLU A 112 25.58 -14.86 -16.09
N SER A 113 26.93 -14.81 -16.00
CA SER A 113 27.86 -14.72 -17.14
C SER A 113 29.30 -14.92 -16.68
#